data_AF-A0A9D6C349-F1
#
_entry.id   AF-A0A9D6C349-F1
#
_cell.length_a   1.000
_cell.length_b   1.000
_cell.length_c   1.000
_cell.angle_alpha   90.00
_cell.angle_beta   90.00
_cell.angle_gamma   90.00
#
_symmetry.space_group_name_H-M   'P 1'
#
loop_
_entity.id
_entity.type
_entity.pdbx_description
1 polymer ?
#
loop_
_entity_poly.entity_id
_entity_poly.type
_entity_poly.pdbx_seq_one_letter_code
_entity_poly.pdbx_strand_id
1 'polypeptide(L)' 'MTKAMTKTETVRRMLATEAGASLAAICAATGWQAHSARAALSGLRKAGCAIERTKSTDGETAYRITAGPGPRA' A
#
# COMPACT_ATOMS: atom_id res chain seq x y z
N MET A 1 -9.32 -21.36 -3.62
CA MET A 1 -9.87 -20.35 -4.55
C MET A 1 -8.81 -19.30 -4.79
N THR A 2 -8.26 -19.26 -5.99
CA THR A 2 -7.15 -18.39 -6.42
C THR A 2 -7.51 -16.92 -6.19
N LYS A 3 -6.69 -16.22 -5.40
CA LYS A 3 -6.92 -14.81 -5.08
C LYS A 3 -6.80 -14.02 -6.38
N ALA A 4 -7.94 -13.57 -6.92
CA ALA A 4 -7.95 -12.66 -8.06
C ALA A 4 -7.02 -11.49 -7.73
N MET A 5 -6.09 -11.17 -8.64
CA MET A 5 -5.21 -10.01 -8.49
C MET A 5 -6.09 -8.75 -8.47
N THR A 6 -6.55 -8.39 -7.28
CA THR A 6 -7.35 -7.18 -7.07
C THR A 6 -6.41 -5.99 -7.13
N LYS A 7 -6.92 -4.83 -7.53
CA LYS A 7 -6.17 -3.56 -7.51
C LYS A 7 -5.47 -3.35 -6.15
N THR A 8 -6.07 -3.84 -5.06
CA THR A 8 -5.50 -3.87 -3.70
C THR A 8 -4.21 -4.70 -3.58
N GLU A 9 -4.08 -5.83 -4.28
CA GLU A 9 -2.84 -6.61 -4.30
C GLU A 9 -1.72 -5.90 -5.05
N THR A 10 -2.04 -5.19 -6.14
CA THR A 10 -1.07 -4.34 -6.84
C THR A 10 -0.55 -3.26 -5.90
N VAL A 11 -1.45 -2.56 -5.20
CA VAL A 11 -1.07 -1.55 -4.20
C VAL A 11 -0.24 -2.16 -3.09
N ARG A 12 -0.58 -3.35 -2.59
CA ARG A 12 0.22 -4.05 -1.59
C ARG A 12 1.64 -4.32 -2.08
N ARG A 13 1.81 -4.78 -3.32
CA ARG A 13 3.14 -5.01 -3.91
C ARG A 13 3.93 -3.72 -4.05
N MET A 14 3.29 -2.63 -4.49
CA MET A 14 3.92 -1.31 -4.59
C MET A 14 4.37 -0.76 -3.23
N LEU A 15 3.54 -0.95 -2.20
CA LEU A 15 3.86 -0.53 -0.83
C LEU A 15 4.91 -1.43 -0.16
N ALA A 16 5.01 -2.69 -0.56
CA ALA A 16 6.02 -3.63 -0.09
C ALA A 16 7.40 -3.40 -0.74
N THR A 17 7.51 -2.47 -1.70
CA THR A 17 8.81 -2.07 -2.26
C THR A 17 9.60 -1.25 -1.26
N GLU A 18 10.91 -1.13 -1.50
CA GLU A 18 11.77 -0.37 -0.62
C GLU A 18 11.54 1.15 -0.67
N ALA A 19 11.01 1.65 -1.77
CA ALA A 19 10.64 3.06 -1.88
C ALA A 19 9.29 3.34 -1.21
N GLY A 20 8.45 2.32 -1.00
CA GLY A 20 7.03 2.50 -0.71
C GLY A 20 6.28 3.12 -1.90
N ALA A 21 5.08 3.62 -1.66
CA ALA A 21 4.29 4.34 -2.66
C ALA A 21 3.54 5.52 -2.04
N SER A 22 3.52 6.65 -2.75
CA SER A 22 2.70 7.80 -2.36
C SER A 22 1.23 7.59 -2.69
N LEU A 23 0.37 8.36 -2.02
CA LEU A 23 -1.06 8.39 -2.35
C LEU A 23 -1.28 8.71 -3.83
N ALA A 24 -0.51 9.65 -4.39
CA ALA A 24 -0.58 10.02 -5.80
C ALA A 24 -0.17 8.85 -6.73
N ALA A 25 0.94 8.16 -6.42
CA ALA A 25 1.39 7.00 -7.19
C ALA A 25 0.38 5.85 -7.15
N ILE A 26 -0.23 5.59 -5.99
CA ILE A 26 -1.29 4.60 -5.85
C ILE A 26 -2.50 4.99 -6.70
N CYS A 27 -2.96 6.23 -6.59
CA CYS A 27 -4.07 6.75 -7.38
C CYS A 27 -3.80 6.66 -8.88
N ALA A 28 -2.58 6.99 -9.33
CA ALA A 28 -2.18 6.93 -10.74
C ALA A 28 -2.14 5.48 -11.26
N ALA A 29 -1.59 4.54 -10.47
CA ALA A 29 -1.50 3.14 -10.87
C ALA A 29 -2.84 2.39 -10.84
N THR A 30 -3.75 2.75 -9.93
CA THR A 30 -5.06 2.07 -9.80
C THR A 30 -6.23 2.82 -10.40
N GLY A 31 -6.06 4.09 -10.74
CA GLY A 31 -7.14 5.01 -11.08
C GLY A 31 -8.05 5.34 -9.88
N TRP A 32 -7.57 5.14 -8.65
CA TRP A 32 -8.36 5.42 -7.45
C TRP A 32 -8.31 6.88 -7.04
N GLN A 33 -9.35 7.33 -6.37
CA GLN A 33 -9.33 8.61 -5.67
C GLN A 33 -8.63 8.46 -4.31
N ALA A 34 -8.14 9.57 -3.76
CA ALA A 34 -7.36 9.60 -2.51
C ALA A 34 -8.06 8.92 -1.32
N HIS A 35 -9.39 9.01 -1.24
CA HIS A 35 -10.16 8.35 -0.18
C HIS A 35 -10.18 6.82 -0.34
N SER A 36 -10.23 6.30 -1.57
CA SER A 36 -10.20 4.86 -1.88
C SER A 36 -8.82 4.27 -1.61
N ALA A 37 -7.76 4.99 -1.97
CA ALA A 37 -6.39 4.60 -1.62
C ALA A 37 -6.17 4.56 -0.09
N ARG A 38 -6.72 5.53 0.66
CA ARG A 38 -6.72 5.46 2.14
C ARG A 38 -7.51 4.27 2.70
N ALA A 39 -8.65 3.93 2.09
CA ALA A 39 -9.40 2.74 2.48
C ALA A 39 -8.60 1.45 2.26
N ALA A 40 -7.88 1.34 1.13
CA ALA A 40 -6.98 0.22 0.86
C ALA A 40 -5.83 0.12 1.88
N LEU A 41 -5.19 1.25 2.23
CA LEU A 41 -4.16 1.31 3.26
C LEU A 41 -4.70 0.84 4.63
N SER A 42 -5.90 1.30 5.00
CA SER A 42 -6.57 0.86 6.23
C SER A 42 -6.88 -0.64 6.20
N GLY A 43 -7.33 -1.18 5.06
CA GLY A 43 -7.54 -2.60 4.85
C GLY A 43 -6.26 -3.43 5.00
N LEU A 44 -5.14 -2.95 4.47
CA LEU A 44 -3.82 -3.59 4.63
C LEU A 44 -3.35 -3.58 6.09
N ARG A 45 -3.58 -2.48 6.81
CA ARG A 45 -3.28 -2.40 8.25
C ARG A 45 -4.11 -3.40 9.06
N LYS A 46 -5.39 -3.55 8.73
CA LYS A 46 -6.27 -4.59 9.33
C LYS A 46 -5.85 -6.01 8.97
N ALA A 47 -5.27 -6.21 7.80
CA ALA A 47 -4.73 -7.51 7.37
C ALA A 47 -3.41 -7.90 8.08
N GLY A 48 -2.93 -7.09 9.03
CA GLY A 48 -1.70 -7.35 9.78
C GLY A 48 -0.43 -6.86 9.08
N CYS A 49 -0.55 -5.96 8.09
CA CYS A 49 0.62 -5.26 7.54
C CYS A 49 0.92 -4.02 8.38
N ALA A 50 2.15 -3.87 8.86
CA ALA A 50 2.62 -2.60 9.43
C ALA A 50 2.93 -1.64 8.28
N ILE A 51 2.24 -0.50 8.27
CA ILE A 51 2.44 0.56 7.27
C ILE A 51 3.04 1.77 7.97
N GLU A 52 4.24 2.15 7.56
CA GLU A 52 4.87 3.39 7.96
C GLU A 52 4.59 4.50 6.95
N ARG A 53 4.48 5.71 7.49
CA ARG A 53 4.38 6.94 6.70
C ARG A 53 5.73 7.62 6.73
N THR A 54 6.36 7.72 5.56
CA THR A 54 7.56 8.52 5.38
C THR A 54 7.25 9.73 4.50
N LYS A 55 8.04 10.79 4.64
CA LYS A 55 8.05 11.86 3.66
C LYS A 55 8.98 11.44 2.53
N SER A 56 8.46 11.38 1.31
CA SER A 56 9.31 11.28 0.12
C SER A 56 10.12 12.57 -0.04
N THR A 57 11.22 12.46 -0.78
CA THR A 57 12.09 13.56 -1.20
C THR A 57 11.33 14.72 -1.84
N ASP A 58 10.22 14.43 -2.53
CA ASP A 58 9.35 15.40 -3.19
C ASP A 58 8.37 16.12 -2.23
N GLY A 59 8.47 15.88 -0.92
CA GLY A 59 7.56 16.45 0.09
C GLY A 59 6.20 15.74 0.18
N GLU A 60 5.95 14.76 -0.69
CA GLU A 60 4.76 13.92 -0.65
C GLU A 60 4.81 12.88 0.48
N THR A 61 3.63 12.50 0.98
CA THR A 61 3.54 11.41 1.95
C THR A 61 3.59 10.07 1.23
N ALA A 62 4.66 9.31 1.45
CA ALA A 62 4.81 7.94 1.01
C ALA A 62 4.45 6.95 2.11
N TYR A 63 3.83 5.85 1.72
CA TYR A 63 3.44 4.76 2.58
C TYR A 63 4.28 3.55 2.23
N ARG A 64 4.82 2.85 3.23
CA ARG A 64 5.64 1.65 3.03
C ARG A 64 5.19 0.57 3.99
N ILE A 65 5.11 -0.67 3.50
CA ILE A 65 4.91 -1.84 4.36
C ILE A 65 6.26 -2.21 4.95
N THR A 66 6.43 -2.00 6.25
CA THR A 66 7.70 -2.28 6.98
C THR A 66 7.67 -3.61 7.70
N ALA A 67 6.47 -4.14 7.97
CA ALA A 67 6.26 -5.53 8.30
C ALA A 67 5.09 -6.06 7.48
N GLY A 68 5.34 -7.06 6.64
CA GLY A 68 4.25 -7.89 6.14
C GLY A 68 3.65 -8.69 7.30
N PRO A 69 2.45 -9.28 7.16
CA PRO A 69 2.12 -10.43 7.97
C PRO A 69 3.28 -11.40 7.75
N GLY A 70 4.12 -11.59 8.78
CA GLY A 70 5.22 -12.54 8.71
C GLY A 70 4.70 -13.85 8.13
N PRO A 71 5.50 -14.60 7.35
CA PRO A 71 5.04 -15.86 6.78
C PRO A 71 4.36 -16.64 7.90
N ARG A 72 3.03 -16.84 7.79
CA ARG A 72 2.35 -17.77 8.67
C ARG A 72 2.97 -19.11 8.34
N ALA A 73 3.86 -19.58 9.21
CA ALA A 73 4.33 -20.95 9.25
C ALA A 73 3.13 -21.89 9.33
#